data_AF-A0A7C2MC77-F1
#
_entry.id   AF-A0A7C2MC77-F1
#
_cell.length_a   1.000
_cell.length_b   1.000
_cell.length_c   1.000
_cell.angle_alpha   90.00
_cell.angle_beta   90.00
_cell.angle_gamma   90.00
#
_symmetry.space_group_name_H-M   'P 1'
#
loop_
_entity.id
_entity.type
_entity.pdbx_description
1 polymer ?
#
loop_
_entity_poly.entity_id
_entity_poly.type
_entity_poly.pdbx_seq_one_letter_code
_entity_poly.pdbx_strand_id
1 'polypeptide(L)' 'MKVIPVIDVLNGVAVHGKRGERNQYKPLKSSLFESTNPLVIASFFESLGFTSLY' A
#
# COMPACT_ATOMS: atom_id res chain seq x y z
N MET A 1 -2.04 20.32 8.28
CA MET A 1 -1.02 19.35 7.83
C MET A 1 -1.71 18.32 6.95
N LYS A 2 -1.17 17.96 5.77
CA LYS A 2 -1.74 16.93 4.88
C LYS A 2 -0.96 15.63 5.07
N VAL A 3 -1.67 14.52 5.32
CA VAL A 3 -1.09 13.17 5.39
C VAL A 3 -1.53 12.42 4.14
N ILE A 4 -0.59 11.80 3.43
CA ILE A 4 -0.84 11.06 2.18
C ILE A 4 -0.33 9.64 2.40
N PRO A 5 -1.20 8.61 2.35
CA PRO A 5 -0.78 7.22 2.39
C PRO A 5 0.00 6.87 1.11
N VAL A 6 0.97 5.99 1.24
CA VAL A 6 1.82 5.52 0.14
C VAL A 6 1.65 4.01 -0.04
N ILE A 7 1.55 3.54 -1.27
CA ILE A 7 1.54 2.11 -1.61
C ILE A 7 2.67 1.81 -2.59
N ASP A 8 3.69 1.08 -2.11
CA ASP A 8 4.67 0.49 -3.01
C ASP A 8 4.04 -0.68 -3.78
N VAL A 9 4.13 -0.66 -5.11
CA VAL A 9 3.62 -1.72 -5.99
C VAL A 9 4.78 -2.36 -6.76
N LEU A 10 4.84 -3.69 -6.72
CA LEU A 10 5.80 -4.49 -7.49
C LEU A 10 5.08 -5.70 -8.09
N ASN A 11 5.25 -5.93 -9.39
CA ASN A 11 4.62 -7.03 -10.13
C ASN A 11 3.09 -7.11 -9.93
N GLY A 12 2.43 -5.96 -9.87
CA GLY A 12 0.97 -5.85 -9.75
C GLY A 12 0.40 -6.03 -8.34
N VAL A 13 1.24 -6.25 -7.32
CA VAL A 13 0.81 -6.38 -5.92
C VAL A 13 1.44 -5.30 -5.04
N ALA A 14 0.71 -4.91 -4.00
CA ALA A 14 1.23 -4.05 -2.94
C ALA A 14 2.29 -4.81 -2.12
N VAL A 15 3.41 -4.14 -1.87
CA VAL A 15 4.57 -4.72 -1.18
C VAL A 15 5.02 -3.86 -0.01
N HIS A 16 5.71 -4.49 0.94
CA HIS A 16 6.50 -3.83 1.95
C HIS A 16 7.93 -3.66 1.41
N GLY A 17 8.27 -2.42 1.04
CA GLY A 17 9.62 -2.04 0.63
C GLY A 17 10.62 -2.15 1.77
N LYS A 18 11.82 -2.62 1.49
CA LYS A 18 12.91 -2.72 2.48
C LYS A 18 14.19 -2.11 1.94
N ARG A 19 14.50 -0.88 2.39
CA ARG A 19 15.75 -0.14 2.09
C ARG A 19 16.10 -0.01 0.60
N GLY A 20 15.12 -0.07 -0.31
CA GLY A 20 15.38 -0.09 -1.76
C GLY A 20 15.90 -1.42 -2.31
N GLU A 21 16.12 -2.42 -1.45
CA GLU A 21 16.58 -3.76 -1.82
C GLU A 21 15.41 -4.56 -2.39
N ARG A 22 15.09 -4.36 -3.68
CA ARG A 22 13.91 -4.96 -4.35
C ARG A 22 13.79 -6.48 -4.18
N ASN A 23 14.92 -7.18 -4.10
CA ASN A 23 14.96 -8.64 -3.89
C ASN A 23 14.45 -9.07 -2.50
N GLN A 24 14.38 -8.14 -1.55
CA GLN A 24 13.84 -8.38 -0.20
C GLN A 24 12.40 -7.90 -0.03
N TYR A 25 11.79 -7.32 -1.07
CA TYR A 25 10.42 -6.84 -0.98
C TYR A 25 9.48 -8.03 -0.81
N LYS A 26 8.50 -7.89 0.07
CA LYS A 26 7.51 -8.93 0.37
C LYS A 26 6.11 -8.40 0.14
N PRO A 27 5.13 -9.25 -0.21
CA PRO A 27 3.74 -8.83 -0.25
C PRO A 27 3.34 -8.14 1.05
N LEU A 28 2.60 -7.04 0.94
CA LEU A 28 2.15 -6.25 2.07
C LEU A 28 1.33 -7.14 3.02
N LYS A 29 1.61 -7.02 4.33
CA LYS A 29 0.79 -7.62 5.38
C LYS A 29 0.21 -6.51 6.23
N SER A 30 -1.09 -6.57 6.47
CA SER A 30 -1.84 -5.55 7.20
C SER A 30 -2.76 -6.22 8.21
N SER A 31 -2.97 -5.57 9.35
CA SER A 31 -4.01 -5.94 10.32
C SER A 31 -5.36 -5.28 10.00
N LEU A 32 -5.42 -4.40 8.99
CA LEU A 32 -6.59 -3.61 8.64
C LEU A 32 -7.40 -4.22 7.49
N PHE A 33 -6.75 -5.03 6.65
CA PHE A 33 -7.34 -5.64 5.45
C PHE A 33 -6.57 -6.88 5.02
N GLU A 34 -7.26 -7.81 4.37
CA GLU A 34 -6.70 -9.07 3.87
C GLU A 34 -6.54 -9.05 2.35
N SER A 35 -5.79 -8.08 1.82
CA SER A 35 -5.53 -7.99 0.39
C SER A 35 -4.16 -7.39 0.08
N THR A 36 -3.54 -7.88 -0.99
CA THR A 36 -2.35 -7.28 -1.61
C THR A 36 -2.69 -6.57 -2.91
N ASN A 37 -3.98 -6.45 -3.28
CA ASN A 37 -4.40 -5.74 -4.47
C ASN A 37 -4.35 -4.22 -4.18
N PRO A 38 -3.55 -3.43 -4.92
CA PRO A 38 -3.41 -2.00 -4.68
C PRO A 38 -4.74 -1.24 -4.75
N LEU A 39 -5.69 -1.66 -5.60
CA LEU A 39 -6.99 -1.00 -5.73
C LEU A 39 -7.87 -1.22 -4.49
N VAL A 40 -7.85 -2.42 -3.91
CA VAL A 40 -8.59 -2.71 -2.67
C VAL A 40 -8.06 -1.85 -1.53
N ILE A 41 -6.75 -1.69 -1.45
CA ILE A 41 -6.08 -0.88 -0.44
C ILE A 41 -6.37 0.62 -0.66
N ALA A 42 -6.37 1.08 -1.91
CA ALA A 42 -6.73 2.45 -2.26
C ALA A 42 -8.16 2.80 -1.82
N SER A 43 -9.13 1.93 -2.13
CA SER A 43 -10.52 2.10 -1.70
C SER A 43 -10.68 2.05 -0.18
N PHE A 44 -9.87 1.26 0.52
CA PHE A 44 -9.83 1.28 1.99
C PHE A 44 -9.39 2.66 2.52
N PHE A 45 -8.30 3.24 2.01
CA PHE A 45 -7.88 4.58 2.43
C PHE A 45 -8.88 5.67 2.04
N GLU A 46 -9.51 5.57 0.88
CA GLU A 46 -10.60 6.47 0.48
C GLU A 46 -11.75 6.42 1.49
N SER A 47 -12.16 5.22 1.95
CA SER A 47 -13.20 5.06 2.97
C SER A 47 -12.83 5.63 4.35
N LEU A 48 -11.54 5.83 4.63
CA LEU A 48 -11.04 6.52 5.82
C LEU A 48 -10.97 8.05 5.65
N GLY A 49 -11.38 8.58 4.50
CA GLY A 49 -11.42 10.02 4.22
C GLY A 49 -10.13 10.58 3.60
N PHE A 50 -9.19 9.74 3.16
CA PHE A 50 -8.04 10.21 2.40
C PHE A 50 -8.45 10.57 0.97
N THR A 51 -8.10 11.79 0.55
CA THR A 51 -8.41 12.33 -0.79
C THR A 51 -7.21 12.27 -1.75
N SER A 52 -6.10 11.65 -1.33
CA SER A 52 -4.89 11.49 -2.13
C SER A 52 -4.16 10.23 -1.68
N LEU A 53 -3.53 9.55 -2.65
CA LEU A 53 -2.72 8.35 -2.48
C LEU A 53 -1.50 8.48 -3.39
N TYR A 54 -0.33 8.04 -2.93
CA TYR A 54 0.89 8.00 -3.72
C TYR A 54 1.34 6.56 -3.97
#